data_AF-A0A940HFH6-F1
#
_entry.id   AF-A0A940HFH6-F1
#
_cell.length_a   1.000
_cell.length_b   1.000
_cell.length_c   1.000
_cell.angle_alpha   90.00
_cell.angle_beta   90.00
_cell.angle_gamma   90.00
#
_symmetry.space_group_name_H-M   'P 1'
#
loop_
_entity.id
_entity.type
_entity.pdbx_description
1 polymer ?
#
loop_
_entity_poly.entity_id
_entity_poly.type
_entity_poly.pdbx_seq_one_letter_code
_entity_poly.pdbx_strand_id
1 'polypeptide(L)'
;MMIRVTLALLIVLCIACSDKAAKNKGTADSTAISQSMADSLKEDSLAIAYGGAKADHYNYNIEVDAVPDSLMAFVPEGYEGLDTTSGDLNGDAYTDIIMVLMKKGEDEDIHANSPANPVKRPMLILLGQADGSYKQVARNDNAVLCFYCGGSGHQENPFEQVVARNGFFSIEHSTGSRNEPVKHITTFRYSPSDSTWLLHRDGWDLMKMDEGSEFKKVKSIIKTAKDFGKIRFEDFDIYKEEAY
;
A
#
# COMPACT_ATOMS: atom_id res chain seq x y z
N MET A 1 13.18 -71.61 -47.12
CA MET A 1 14.27 -70.69 -47.54
C MET A 1 14.82 -70.04 -46.28
N MET A 2 16.10 -70.31 -45.99
CA MET A 2 17.08 -69.71 -45.05
C MET A 2 16.58 -68.85 -43.84
N ILE A 3 16.89 -69.17 -42.57
CA ILE A 3 18.19 -69.01 -41.84
C ILE A 3 18.53 -67.50 -41.72
N ARG A 4 18.79 -66.81 -40.59
CA ARG A 4 19.28 -67.13 -39.21
C ARG A 4 19.25 -65.83 -38.35
N VAL A 5 19.00 -65.89 -37.02
CA VAL A 5 19.93 -65.66 -35.86
C VAL A 5 20.22 -64.17 -35.58
N THR A 6 20.10 -63.60 -34.37
CA THR A 6 20.76 -63.86 -33.05
C THR A 6 19.88 -63.22 -31.95
N LEU A 7 19.47 -63.81 -30.83
CA LEU A 7 20.16 -64.40 -29.65
C LEU A 7 21.33 -63.58 -29.09
N ALA A 8 21.06 -62.83 -28.01
CA ALA A 8 22.00 -62.64 -26.90
C ALA A 8 21.21 -62.48 -25.58
N LEU A 9 21.76 -63.14 -24.57
CA LEU A 9 21.22 -63.58 -23.28
C LEU A 9 22.16 -63.00 -22.21
N LEU A 10 21.65 -62.57 -21.05
CA LEU A 10 22.28 -62.61 -19.70
C LEU A 10 21.32 -61.89 -18.72
N ILE A 11 20.47 -62.53 -17.91
CA ILE A 11 20.66 -63.32 -16.66
C ILE A 11 21.44 -62.60 -15.53
N VAL A 12 20.75 -62.32 -14.41
CA VAL A 12 20.96 -62.87 -13.04
C VAL A 12 20.67 -61.84 -11.93
N LEU A 13 19.73 -62.25 -11.05
CA LEU A 13 19.50 -62.00 -9.60
C LEU A 13 20.10 -60.77 -8.89
N CYS A 14 19.28 -60.15 -8.02
CA CYS A 14 19.45 -60.19 -6.55
C CYS A 14 18.09 -59.93 -5.86
N ILE A 15 17.53 -60.92 -5.15
CA ILE A 15 17.52 -61.11 -3.68
C ILE A 15 16.41 -60.32 -2.97
N ALA A 16 15.56 -61.09 -2.27
CA ALA A 16 14.46 -60.65 -1.42
C ALA A 16 14.93 -60.27 0.00
N CYS A 17 14.16 -59.40 0.67
CA CYS A 17 13.84 -59.38 2.11
C CYS A 17 12.72 -58.33 2.30
N SER A 18 11.47 -58.71 2.49
CA SER A 18 10.76 -59.05 3.74
C SER A 18 10.33 -57.87 4.61
N ASP A 19 9.01 -57.81 4.75
CA ASP A 19 8.19 -57.42 5.91
C ASP A 19 7.76 -55.97 6.22
N LYS A 20 6.42 -55.89 6.28
CA LYS A 20 5.54 -55.11 7.18
C LYS A 20 5.28 -53.62 6.88
N ALA A 21 4.16 -53.45 6.18
CA ALA A 21 2.97 -52.72 6.63
C ALA A 21 3.14 -51.37 7.33
N ALA A 22 2.75 -50.30 6.62
CA ALA A 22 1.95 -49.23 7.21
C ALA A 22 1.21 -48.47 6.09
N LYS A 23 -0.13 -48.39 6.21
CA LYS A 23 -0.92 -47.33 5.60
C LYS A 23 -0.28 -46.00 6.02
N ASN A 24 0.14 -45.17 5.08
CA ASN A 24 0.38 -43.77 5.39
C ASN A 24 -0.42 -42.87 4.43
N LYS A 25 -1.46 -42.26 5.00
CA LYS A 25 -2.11 -41.07 4.46
C LYS A 25 -1.06 -39.97 4.47
N GLY A 26 -0.58 -39.58 3.29
CA GLY A 26 0.23 -38.37 3.14
C GLY A 26 -0.67 -37.15 3.29
N THR A 27 -0.85 -36.72 4.54
CA THR A 27 -1.15 -35.35 4.91
C THR A 27 -0.15 -34.44 4.22
N ALA A 28 -0.60 -33.62 3.27
CA ALA A 28 0.11 -32.41 2.91
C ALA A 28 0.26 -31.60 4.20
N ASP A 29 1.51 -31.32 4.54
CA ASP A 29 1.91 -30.71 5.79
C ASP A 29 1.22 -29.35 5.96
N SER A 30 0.14 -29.33 6.77
CA SER A 30 -0.61 -28.11 7.11
C SER A 30 0.28 -27.07 7.80
N THR A 31 1.45 -27.49 8.27
CA THR A 31 2.44 -26.62 8.92
C THR A 31 3.13 -25.72 7.89
N ALA A 32 3.53 -26.24 6.72
CA ALA A 32 4.20 -25.45 5.68
C ALA A 32 3.29 -24.41 5.01
N ILE A 33 2.01 -24.74 4.80
CA ILE A 33 1.02 -23.78 4.29
C ILE A 33 0.71 -22.72 5.36
N SER A 34 0.64 -23.12 6.63
CA SER A 34 0.43 -22.18 7.74
C SER A 34 1.63 -21.23 7.95
N GLN A 35 2.86 -21.69 7.70
CA GLN A 35 4.04 -20.83 7.77
C GLN A 35 4.03 -19.78 6.65
N SER A 36 3.70 -20.15 5.40
CA SER A 36 3.65 -19.18 4.29
C SER A 36 2.54 -18.13 4.45
N MET A 37 1.42 -18.49 5.07
CA MET A 37 0.34 -17.55 5.43
C MET A 37 0.70 -16.71 6.65
N ALA A 38 1.41 -17.27 7.64
CA ALA A 38 1.89 -16.53 8.80
C ALA A 38 3.00 -15.54 8.43
N ASP A 39 3.82 -15.85 7.43
CA ASP A 39 4.87 -14.96 6.93
C ASP A 39 4.27 -13.84 6.05
N SER A 40 3.19 -14.10 5.29
CA SER A 40 2.45 -13.04 4.60
C SER A 40 1.69 -12.11 5.55
N LEU A 41 1.28 -12.60 6.73
CA LEU A 41 0.61 -11.79 7.76
C LEU A 41 1.58 -11.02 8.65
N LYS A 42 2.87 -11.38 8.68
CA LYS A 42 3.90 -10.66 9.43
C LYS A 42 4.41 -9.42 8.70
N GLU A 43 4.46 -9.44 7.38
CA GLU A 43 4.78 -8.25 6.56
C GLU A 43 3.67 -7.17 6.65
N ASP A 44 2.42 -7.55 6.93
CA ASP A 44 1.25 -6.65 7.07
C ASP A 44 1.10 -6.05 8.50
N SER A 45 2.03 -6.32 9.42
CA SER A 45 1.83 -6.08 10.87
C SER A 45 2.72 -5.00 11.52
N LEU A 46 3.44 -4.19 10.74
CA LEU A 46 4.14 -3.02 11.29
C LEU A 46 3.19 -1.82 11.45
N ALA A 47 2.15 -1.98 12.28
CA ALA A 47 1.43 -0.88 12.89
C ALA A 47 2.08 -0.57 14.25
N ILE A 48 2.81 0.54 14.32
CA ILE A 48 3.50 1.00 15.53
C ILE A 48 2.48 1.42 16.60
N ALA A 49 2.82 1.10 17.84
CA ALA A 49 2.06 1.32 19.05
C ALA A 49 1.71 2.80 19.31
N TYR A 50 0.43 3.08 19.56
CA TYR A 50 -0.02 4.36 20.13
C TYR A 50 0.25 4.38 21.64
N GLY A 51 1.23 5.19 22.06
CA GLY A 51 1.42 5.60 23.45
C GLY A 51 0.69 6.93 23.69
N GLY A 52 -0.21 6.97 24.68
CA GLY A 52 -0.99 8.16 24.99
C GLY A 52 -0.22 9.25 25.74
N ALA A 53 -0.57 10.52 25.49
CA ALA A 53 -0.58 11.60 26.47
C ALA A 53 -1.37 12.83 25.96
N LYS A 54 -2.39 13.19 26.77
CA LYS A 54 -2.99 14.50 27.10
C LYS A 54 -3.26 15.57 26.02
N ALA A 55 -4.51 16.04 26.06
CA ALA A 55 -5.06 17.15 25.33
C ALA A 55 -4.50 18.49 25.84
N ASP A 56 -3.86 19.23 24.94
CA ASP A 56 -3.61 20.66 25.00
C ASP A 56 -3.75 21.22 23.56
N HIS A 57 -4.16 22.48 23.41
CA HIS A 57 -4.49 23.14 22.13
C HIS A 57 -3.52 22.81 20.97
N TYR A 58 -4.02 22.14 19.92
CA TYR A 58 -3.24 21.75 18.74
C TYR A 58 -2.80 22.97 17.93
N ASN A 59 -1.58 23.44 18.19
CA ASN A 59 -0.80 24.17 17.21
C ASN A 59 -0.14 23.11 16.34
N TYR A 60 -0.65 22.88 15.13
CA TYR A 60 -0.15 21.85 14.22
C TYR A 60 1.20 22.33 13.66
N ASN A 61 2.28 22.10 14.41
CA ASN A 61 3.61 22.09 13.82
C ASN A 61 3.68 20.81 13.00
N ILE A 62 3.22 20.84 11.74
CA ILE A 62 3.57 19.81 10.76
C ILE A 62 5.10 19.88 10.72
N GLU A 63 5.80 18.88 11.27
CA GLU A 63 7.19 18.64 10.90
C GLU A 63 7.14 18.23 9.44
N VAL A 64 7.09 19.23 8.56
CA VAL A 64 7.27 19.04 7.13
C VAL A 64 8.69 18.51 7.00
N ASP A 65 8.83 17.22 6.73
CA ASP A 65 10.12 16.68 6.35
C ASP A 65 10.61 17.50 5.17
N ALA A 66 11.67 18.27 5.41
CA ALA A 66 12.15 19.22 4.43
C ALA A 66 12.48 18.45 3.15
N VAL A 67 11.79 18.81 2.06
CA VAL A 67 12.05 18.22 0.74
C VAL A 67 13.54 18.42 0.44
N PRO A 68 14.31 17.33 0.19
CA PRO A 68 15.72 17.45 -0.14
C PRO A 68 15.96 18.42 -1.30
N ASP A 69 17.03 19.22 -1.25
CA ASP A 69 17.35 20.22 -2.28
C ASP A 69 17.33 19.65 -3.71
N SER A 70 17.76 18.40 -3.88
CA SER A 70 17.75 17.70 -5.17
C SER A 70 16.36 17.47 -5.76
N LEU A 71 15.32 17.50 -4.92
CA LEU A 71 13.94 17.29 -5.31
C LEU A 71 13.14 18.58 -5.42
N MET A 72 13.69 19.72 -4.98
CA MET A 72 13.00 21.02 -5.03
C MET A 72 12.59 21.45 -6.44
N ALA A 73 13.28 20.96 -7.47
CA ALA A 73 12.92 21.20 -8.87
C ALA A 73 11.55 20.60 -9.28
N PHE A 74 11.03 19.64 -8.51
CA PHE A 74 9.70 19.03 -8.73
C PHE A 74 8.57 19.73 -7.98
N VAL A 75 8.89 20.65 -7.06
CA VAL A 75 7.90 21.39 -6.27
C VAL A 75 7.46 22.63 -7.07
N PRO A 76 6.19 22.71 -7.52
CA PRO A 76 5.71 23.88 -8.25
C PRO A 76 5.67 25.13 -7.36
N GLU A 77 5.71 26.31 -7.98
CA GLU A 77 5.50 27.57 -7.28
C GLU A 77 4.15 27.57 -6.53
N GLY A 78 4.17 28.04 -5.28
CA GLY A 78 2.99 28.07 -4.41
C GLY A 78 2.70 26.75 -3.67
N TYR A 79 3.51 25.70 -3.87
CA TYR A 79 3.44 24.43 -3.14
C TYR A 79 4.64 24.24 -2.23
N GLU A 80 4.50 23.30 -1.30
CA GLU A 80 5.57 22.74 -0.47
C GLU A 80 5.37 21.24 -0.29
N GLY A 81 6.39 20.52 0.19
CA GLY A 81 6.27 19.10 0.49
C GLY A 81 5.36 18.88 1.69
N LEU A 82 4.48 17.88 1.59
CA LEU A 82 3.72 17.36 2.72
C LEU A 82 4.36 16.07 3.24
N ASP A 83 4.82 15.19 2.33
CA ASP A 83 5.50 13.94 2.64
C ASP A 83 6.48 13.58 1.53
N THR A 84 7.60 12.97 1.89
CA THR A 84 8.57 12.40 0.94
C THR A 84 8.94 11.00 1.37
N THR A 85 8.44 10.01 0.66
CA THR A 85 8.67 8.59 0.96
C THR A 85 9.61 7.99 -0.08
N SER A 86 10.70 7.38 0.37
CA SER A 86 11.61 6.60 -0.49
C SER A 86 11.26 5.12 -0.49
N GLY A 87 11.47 4.44 -1.62
CA GLY A 87 11.20 3.00 -1.73
C GLY A 87 11.57 2.42 -3.08
N ASP A 88 11.37 1.11 -3.21
CA ASP A 88 11.43 0.40 -4.49
C ASP A 88 10.02 0.36 -5.09
N LEU A 89 9.78 1.12 -6.17
CA LEU A 89 8.47 1.23 -6.80
C LEU A 89 8.36 0.43 -8.10
N ASN A 90 9.46 0.16 -8.80
CA ASN A 90 9.45 -0.49 -10.12
C ASN A 90 10.30 -1.78 -10.20
N GLY A 91 10.98 -2.17 -9.12
CA GLY A 91 11.82 -3.37 -9.02
C GLY A 91 13.20 -3.23 -9.65
N ASP A 92 13.68 -2.01 -9.90
CA ASP A 92 15.03 -1.78 -10.41
C ASP A 92 16.08 -1.57 -9.29
N ALA A 93 17.29 -1.14 -9.65
CA ALA A 93 18.39 -1.00 -8.71
C ALA A 93 18.47 0.40 -8.04
N TYR A 94 17.58 1.31 -8.41
CA TYR A 94 17.60 2.71 -8.00
C TYR A 94 16.48 2.96 -6.99
N THR A 95 16.78 3.76 -5.96
CA THR A 95 15.75 4.19 -5.02
C THR A 95 14.83 5.19 -5.69
N ASP A 96 13.54 4.95 -5.59
CA ASP A 96 12.49 5.82 -6.09
C ASP A 96 11.92 6.68 -4.96
N ILE A 97 11.21 7.74 -5.35
CA ILE A 97 10.58 8.67 -4.42
C ILE A 97 9.11 8.83 -4.78
N ILE A 98 8.26 8.79 -3.77
CA ILE A 98 6.92 9.37 -3.80
C ILE A 98 6.97 10.70 -3.05
N MET A 99 6.45 11.74 -3.68
CA MET A 99 6.36 13.07 -3.09
C MET A 99 4.90 13.50 -3.05
N VAL A 100 4.40 13.81 -1.87
CA VAL A 100 3.09 14.45 -1.68
C VAL A 100 3.32 15.94 -1.48
N LEU A 101 2.57 16.76 -2.21
CA LEU A 101 2.66 18.21 -2.16
C LEU A 101 1.38 18.79 -1.57
N MET A 102 1.54 19.87 -0.81
CA MET A 102 0.44 20.69 -0.32
C MET A 102 0.56 22.11 -0.83
N LYS A 103 -0.57 22.80 -0.99
CA LYS A 103 -0.55 24.22 -1.34
C LYS A 103 -0.22 25.01 -0.07
N LYS A 104 0.67 26.01 -0.18
CA LYS A 104 0.98 26.89 0.95
C LYS A 104 -0.30 27.57 1.45
N GLY A 105 -0.54 27.49 2.76
CA GLY A 105 -1.73 28.05 3.41
C GLY A 105 -3.03 27.32 3.06
N GLU A 106 -3.01 26.03 2.69
CA GLU A 106 -4.24 25.27 2.44
C GLU A 106 -5.13 25.05 3.68
N ASP A 107 -4.60 25.37 4.86
CA ASP A 107 -5.23 25.39 6.18
C ASP A 107 -5.75 26.79 6.60
N GLU A 108 -5.62 27.81 5.76
CA GLU A 108 -6.03 29.18 6.12
C GLU A 108 -7.55 29.43 5.97
N ASP A 109 -8.22 28.74 5.05
CA ASP A 109 -9.65 28.97 4.74
C ASP A 109 -10.40 27.66 4.43
N ILE A 110 -11.17 27.19 5.41
CA ILE A 110 -12.04 26.02 5.32
C ILE A 110 -13.16 26.16 4.27
N HIS A 111 -13.59 27.38 3.94
CA HIS A 111 -14.61 27.60 2.92
C HIS A 111 -14.04 27.49 1.50
N ALA A 112 -12.78 27.92 1.33
CA ALA A 112 -12.05 27.77 0.08
C ALA A 112 -11.54 26.33 -0.13
N ASN A 113 -11.27 25.59 0.94
CA ASN A 113 -10.81 24.21 0.92
C ASN A 113 -11.81 23.30 1.67
N SER A 114 -12.77 22.72 0.94
CA SER A 114 -13.82 21.89 1.54
C SER A 114 -14.03 20.61 0.72
N PRO A 115 -14.72 19.57 1.25
CA PRO A 115 -15.08 18.40 0.45
C PRO A 115 -15.81 18.73 -0.86
N ALA A 116 -16.57 19.82 -0.91
CA ALA A 116 -17.29 20.28 -2.11
C ALA A 116 -16.38 21.06 -3.08
N ASN A 117 -15.29 21.64 -2.60
CA ASN A 117 -14.29 22.35 -3.40
C ASN A 117 -12.89 22.09 -2.83
N PRO A 118 -12.34 20.88 -3.03
CA PRO A 118 -11.11 20.49 -2.36
C PRO A 118 -9.90 21.15 -3.01
N VAL A 119 -9.02 21.74 -2.19
CA VAL A 119 -7.67 22.10 -2.62
C VAL A 119 -6.91 20.79 -2.80
N LYS A 120 -6.54 20.52 -4.05
CA LYS A 120 -5.90 19.26 -4.45
C LYS A 120 -4.45 19.23 -3.99
N ARG A 121 -4.02 18.05 -3.54
CA ARG A 121 -2.65 17.74 -3.13
C ARG A 121 -1.99 16.87 -4.20
N PRO A 122 -1.11 17.45 -5.05
CA PRO A 122 -0.41 16.68 -6.06
C PRO A 122 0.47 15.60 -5.42
N MET A 123 0.36 14.38 -5.93
CA MET A 123 1.25 13.28 -5.58
C MET A 123 2.06 12.88 -6.80
N LEU A 124 3.39 12.89 -6.68
CA LEU A 124 4.34 12.61 -7.74
C LEU A 124 5.02 11.26 -7.50
N ILE A 125 5.23 10.51 -8.58
CA ILE A 125 6.14 9.36 -8.59
C ILE A 125 7.40 9.76 -9.37
N LEU A 126 8.54 9.71 -8.68
CA LEU A 126 9.85 10.05 -9.19
C LEU A 126 10.72 8.80 -9.20
N LEU A 127 11.12 8.31 -10.38
CA LEU A 127 12.01 7.16 -10.48
C LEU A 127 13.47 7.58 -10.39
N GLY A 128 14.24 6.86 -9.57
CA GLY A 128 15.68 7.01 -9.50
C GLY A 128 16.33 6.63 -10.83
N GLN A 129 17.42 7.32 -11.18
CA GLN A 129 18.16 7.07 -12.42
C GLN A 129 19.61 6.63 -12.12
N ALA A 130 20.26 6.02 -13.11
CA ALA A 130 21.64 5.54 -13.00
C ALA A 130 22.68 6.62 -12.64
N ASP A 131 22.41 7.87 -13.02
CA ASP A 131 23.25 9.03 -12.72
C ASP A 131 22.93 9.69 -11.36
N GLY A 132 22.01 9.10 -10.58
CA GLY A 132 21.55 9.63 -9.30
C GLY A 132 20.51 10.76 -9.42
N SER A 133 20.09 11.11 -10.63
CA SER A 133 18.96 12.03 -10.84
C SER A 133 17.61 11.32 -10.64
N TYR A 134 16.55 12.11 -10.62
CA TYR A 134 15.17 11.61 -10.57
C TYR A 134 14.41 12.03 -11.82
N LYS A 135 13.48 11.18 -12.25
CA LYS A 135 12.54 11.49 -13.32
C LYS A 135 11.11 11.35 -12.81
N GLN A 136 10.34 12.44 -12.88
CA GLN A 136 8.90 12.36 -12.67
C GLN A 136 8.26 11.52 -13.79
N VAL A 137 7.62 10.42 -13.42
CA VAL A 137 6.97 9.50 -14.37
C VAL A 137 5.46 9.46 -14.24
N ALA A 138 4.92 9.85 -13.09
CA ALA A 138 3.48 9.95 -12.88
C ALA A 138 3.14 11.08 -11.90
N ARG A 139 1.91 11.58 -12.01
CA ARG A 139 1.32 12.58 -11.13
C ARG A 139 -0.17 12.28 -10.96
N ASN A 140 -0.67 12.38 -9.74
CA ASN A 140 -2.10 12.36 -9.46
C ASN A 140 -2.46 13.45 -8.45
N ASP A 141 -3.38 14.35 -8.82
CA ASP A 141 -3.85 15.45 -7.98
C ASP A 141 -5.08 15.05 -7.12
N ASN A 142 -5.58 13.84 -7.28
CA ASN A 142 -6.78 13.30 -6.63
C ASN A 142 -6.52 12.04 -5.80
N ALA A 143 -5.27 11.64 -5.58
CA ALA A 143 -4.95 10.46 -4.77
C ALA A 143 -4.96 10.75 -3.26
N VAL A 144 -4.77 12.01 -2.88
CA VAL A 144 -4.63 12.46 -1.49
C VAL A 144 -5.77 13.40 -1.13
N LEU A 145 -6.39 13.15 0.03
CA LEU A 145 -7.46 14.00 0.56
C LEU A 145 -6.94 15.38 0.97
N CYS A 146 -7.75 16.40 0.73
CA CYS A 146 -7.46 17.78 1.12
C CYS A 146 -7.41 17.93 2.65
N PHE A 147 -6.80 19.01 3.13
CA PHE A 147 -6.67 19.30 4.57
C PHE A 147 -7.99 19.17 5.35
N TYR A 148 -9.09 19.73 4.85
CA TYR A 148 -10.39 19.67 5.52
C TYR A 148 -11.32 18.53 5.03
N CYS A 149 -10.77 17.55 4.33
CA CYS A 149 -11.55 16.45 3.74
C CYS A 149 -11.68 15.22 4.66
N GLY A 150 -11.33 15.33 5.94
CA GLY A 150 -11.32 14.21 6.89
C GLY A 150 -12.67 13.84 7.50
N GLY A 151 -13.70 14.69 7.41
CA GLY A 151 -15.04 14.41 7.94
C GLY A 151 -15.42 15.25 9.16
N SER A 152 -16.58 14.93 9.74
CA SER A 152 -17.20 15.73 10.80
C SER A 152 -16.63 15.34 12.17
N GLY A 153 -15.75 16.17 12.75
CA GLY A 153 -15.31 15.96 14.15
C GLY A 153 -13.88 16.33 14.51
N HIS A 154 -13.24 17.27 13.78
CA HIS A 154 -11.89 17.79 14.04
C HIS A 154 -10.71 16.88 13.61
N GLN A 155 -10.90 15.96 12.66
CA GLN A 155 -9.78 15.40 11.89
C GLN A 155 -9.43 16.34 10.74
N GLU A 156 -8.83 17.45 11.15
CA GLU A 156 -8.13 18.36 10.25
C GLU A 156 -6.83 17.66 9.82
N ASN A 157 -6.59 17.63 8.51
CA ASN A 157 -5.60 16.84 7.81
C ASN A 157 -5.79 15.31 7.91
N PRO A 158 -6.58 14.69 7.01
CA PRO A 158 -6.79 13.25 7.00
C PRO A 158 -5.60 12.43 6.51
N PHE A 159 -4.62 13.03 5.86
CA PHE A 159 -3.46 12.29 5.35
C PHE A 159 -2.55 11.88 6.51
N GLU A 160 -2.29 10.58 6.66
CA GLU A 160 -1.39 10.05 7.69
C GLU A 160 0.04 9.87 7.12
N GLN A 161 0.18 9.13 6.02
CA GLN A 161 1.49 8.80 5.44
C GLN A 161 1.37 8.16 4.05
N VAL A 162 2.52 8.03 3.39
CA VAL A 162 2.74 7.07 2.30
C VAL A 162 3.68 5.97 2.79
N VAL A 163 3.42 4.73 2.39
CA VAL A 163 4.33 3.60 2.60
C VAL A 163 4.68 2.99 1.25
N ALA A 164 5.96 2.82 0.93
CA ALA A 164 6.42 2.28 -0.35
C ALA A 164 7.40 1.12 -0.14
N ARG A 165 7.09 -0.06 -0.73
CA ARG A 165 7.95 -1.24 -0.64
C ARG A 165 7.64 -2.28 -1.71
N ASN A 166 8.68 -2.90 -2.26
CA ASN A 166 8.61 -4.08 -3.14
C ASN A 166 7.64 -3.92 -4.33
N GLY A 167 7.66 -2.76 -5.00
CA GLY A 167 6.78 -2.44 -6.13
C GLY A 167 5.33 -2.10 -5.75
N PHE A 168 5.06 -1.92 -4.46
CA PHE A 168 3.79 -1.41 -3.94
C PHE A 168 3.99 -0.07 -3.27
N PHE A 169 2.94 0.73 -3.28
CA PHE A 169 2.79 1.81 -2.32
C PHE A 169 1.35 1.94 -1.84
N SER A 170 1.19 2.42 -0.61
CA SER A 170 -0.10 2.69 0.02
C SER A 170 -0.16 4.14 0.47
N ILE A 171 -1.33 4.74 0.29
CA ILE A 171 -1.67 6.05 0.84
C ILE A 171 -2.64 5.80 1.99
N GLU A 172 -2.29 6.27 3.18
CA GLU A 172 -3.07 6.06 4.39
C GLU A 172 -3.73 7.36 4.82
N HIS A 173 -5.04 7.30 5.04
CA HIS A 173 -5.82 8.39 5.57
C HIS A 173 -6.61 7.96 6.82
N SER A 174 -6.79 8.91 7.74
CA SER A 174 -7.70 8.79 8.88
C SER A 174 -8.81 9.80 8.74
N THR A 175 -10.03 9.30 8.70
CA THR A 175 -11.24 10.06 8.40
C THR A 175 -12.36 9.70 9.38
N GLY A 176 -13.53 10.31 9.21
CA GLY A 176 -14.72 10.01 10.01
C GLY A 176 -14.90 11.01 11.14
N SER A 177 -15.35 10.51 12.29
CA SER A 177 -15.59 11.35 13.47
C SER A 177 -14.69 10.93 14.64
N ARG A 178 -14.62 11.77 15.66
CA ARG A 178 -13.88 11.46 16.90
C ARG A 178 -14.25 10.10 17.51
N ASN A 179 -15.51 9.69 17.43
CA ASN A 179 -16.00 8.45 18.06
C ASN A 179 -16.08 7.28 17.09
N GLU A 180 -16.07 7.56 15.79
CA GLU A 180 -16.19 6.57 14.73
C GLU A 180 -15.15 6.88 13.63
N PRO A 181 -13.85 6.73 13.92
CA PRO A 181 -12.82 6.98 12.93
C PRO A 181 -12.76 5.83 11.92
N VAL A 182 -12.31 6.16 10.71
CA VAL A 182 -12.18 5.25 9.59
C VAL A 182 -10.77 5.38 9.03
N LYS A 183 -10.02 4.27 9.04
CA LYS A 183 -8.75 4.17 8.32
C LYS A 183 -9.03 3.81 6.87
N HIS A 184 -8.63 4.67 5.93
CA HIS A 184 -8.77 4.45 4.49
C HIS A 184 -7.37 4.23 3.89
N ILE A 185 -7.14 3.03 3.34
CA ILE A 185 -5.85 2.64 2.77
C ILE A 185 -6.05 2.30 1.29
N THR A 186 -5.43 3.10 0.42
CA THR A 186 -5.43 2.89 -1.03
C THR A 186 -4.06 2.40 -1.46
N THR A 187 -3.98 1.18 -1.98
CA THR A 187 -2.73 0.52 -2.38
C THR A 187 -2.64 0.39 -3.89
N PHE A 188 -1.51 0.81 -4.45
CA PHE A 188 -1.15 0.63 -5.85
C PHE A 188 0.01 -0.36 -5.98
N ARG A 189 0.08 -1.02 -7.13
CA ARG A 189 1.14 -1.97 -7.48
C ARG A 189 1.66 -1.69 -8.87
N TYR A 190 2.98 -1.72 -9.03
CA TYR A 190 3.60 -1.65 -10.35
C TYR A 190 3.23 -2.86 -11.22
N SER A 191 2.86 -2.56 -12.46
CA SER A 191 2.56 -3.53 -13.52
C SER A 191 3.67 -3.47 -14.56
N PRO A 192 4.59 -4.45 -14.60
CA PRO A 192 5.65 -4.48 -15.60
C PRO A 192 5.12 -4.52 -17.04
N SER A 193 3.99 -5.18 -17.28
CA SER A 193 3.37 -5.25 -18.61
C SER A 193 2.83 -3.90 -19.10
N ASP A 194 2.43 -3.03 -18.16
CA ASP A 194 1.86 -1.72 -18.47
C ASP A 194 2.84 -0.57 -18.23
N SER A 195 4.00 -0.86 -17.60
CA SER A 195 4.99 0.13 -17.17
C SER A 195 4.37 1.28 -16.36
N THR A 196 3.44 0.95 -15.47
CA THR A 196 2.71 1.92 -14.63
C THR A 196 2.19 1.27 -13.35
N TRP A 197 1.70 2.07 -12.40
CA TRP A 197 1.10 1.59 -11.15
C TRP A 197 -0.41 1.50 -11.31
N LEU A 198 -0.96 0.35 -10.95
CA LEU A 198 -2.39 0.07 -10.99
C LEU A 198 -2.95 -0.02 -9.58
N LEU A 199 -4.17 0.47 -9.39
CA LEU A 199 -4.90 0.29 -8.15
C LEU A 199 -5.01 -1.20 -7.86
N HIS A 200 -4.46 -1.61 -6.73
CA HIS A 200 -4.41 -3.00 -6.31
C HIS A 200 -5.51 -3.31 -5.29
N ARG A 201 -5.67 -2.42 -4.32
CA ARG A 201 -6.61 -2.54 -3.21
C ARG A 201 -7.08 -1.16 -2.77
N ASP A 202 -8.34 -1.05 -2.37
CA ASP A 202 -8.86 0.14 -1.70
C ASP A 202 -9.72 -0.32 -0.53
N GLY A 203 -9.38 0.09 0.69
CA GLY A 203 -9.95 -0.50 1.90
C GLY A 203 -10.25 0.48 3.03
N TRP A 204 -11.31 0.19 3.79
CA TRP A 204 -11.77 0.97 4.93
C TRP A 204 -11.90 0.09 6.16
N ASP A 205 -11.21 0.46 7.23
CA ASP A 205 -11.38 -0.12 8.56
C ASP A 205 -12.19 0.86 9.42
N LEU A 206 -13.47 0.53 9.61
CA LEU A 206 -14.38 1.29 10.44
C LEU A 206 -14.13 0.92 11.89
N MET A 207 -13.85 1.93 12.70
CA MET A 207 -13.61 1.79 14.13
C MET A 207 -14.71 2.48 14.91
N LYS A 208 -14.92 2.03 16.15
CA LYS A 208 -15.83 2.66 17.09
C LYS A 208 -15.19 2.74 18.47
N MET A 209 -15.33 3.88 19.11
CA MET A 209 -14.95 4.04 20.51
C MET A 209 -15.89 3.23 21.39
N ASP A 210 -15.31 2.36 22.22
CA ASP A 210 -16.06 1.58 23.20
C ASP A 210 -16.19 2.32 24.55
N GLU A 211 -16.89 1.71 25.50
CA GLU A 211 -17.10 2.27 26.85
C GLU A 211 -15.79 2.44 27.64
N GLY A 212 -14.72 1.74 27.26
CA GLY A 212 -13.38 1.84 27.85
C GLY A 212 -12.53 2.95 27.25
N SER A 213 -13.07 3.76 26.33
CA SER A 213 -12.31 4.74 25.53
C SER A 213 -11.26 4.12 24.61
N GLU A 214 -11.42 2.86 24.22
CA GLU A 214 -10.59 2.20 23.21
C GLU A 214 -11.30 2.17 21.86
N PHE A 215 -10.55 2.35 20.78
CA PHE A 215 -11.09 2.17 19.43
C PHE A 215 -11.04 0.69 19.06
N LYS A 216 -12.21 0.11 18.80
CA LYS A 216 -12.34 -1.26 18.28
C LYS A 216 -12.73 -1.22 16.83
N LYS A 217 -12.03 -2.02 16.01
CA LYS A 217 -12.45 -2.27 14.64
C LYS A 217 -13.78 -3.03 14.63
N VAL A 218 -14.79 -2.44 13.99
CA VAL A 218 -16.13 -3.01 13.89
C VAL A 218 -16.42 -3.61 12.51
N LYS A 219 -15.77 -3.10 11.46
CA LYS A 219 -15.95 -3.58 10.09
C LYS A 219 -14.72 -3.29 9.24
N SER A 220 -14.42 -4.20 8.31
CA SER A 220 -13.48 -3.98 7.22
C SER A 220 -14.22 -4.08 5.89
N ILE A 221 -14.00 -3.11 5.01
CA ILE A 221 -14.47 -3.11 3.63
C ILE A 221 -13.22 -3.11 2.75
N ILE A 222 -13.14 -4.02 1.78
CA ILE A 222 -12.00 -4.12 0.87
C ILE A 222 -12.52 -4.30 -0.55
N LYS A 223 -12.05 -3.43 -1.45
CA LYS A 223 -12.20 -3.55 -2.90
C LYS A 223 -10.90 -3.93 -3.54
N THR A 224 -11.01 -4.64 -4.65
CA THR A 224 -9.89 -5.12 -5.46
C THR A 224 -10.17 -4.88 -6.93
N ALA A 225 -9.22 -5.25 -7.80
CA ALA A 225 -9.40 -5.18 -9.25
C ALA A 225 -10.63 -5.95 -9.77
N LYS A 226 -11.22 -6.85 -8.98
CA LYS A 226 -12.50 -7.49 -9.32
C LYS A 226 -13.70 -6.54 -9.25
N ASP A 227 -13.61 -5.54 -8.39
CA ASP A 227 -14.69 -4.58 -8.10
C ASP A 227 -14.59 -3.35 -9.00
N PHE A 228 -13.37 -2.85 -9.21
CA PHE A 228 -13.11 -1.61 -9.96
C PHE A 228 -12.41 -1.81 -11.32
N GLY A 229 -12.10 -3.05 -11.70
CA GLY A 229 -11.35 -3.33 -12.92
C GLY A 229 -9.90 -2.84 -12.85
N LYS A 230 -9.44 -2.17 -13.90
CA LYS A 230 -8.08 -1.67 -14.03
C LYS A 230 -8.08 -0.15 -13.99
N ILE A 231 -7.56 0.41 -12.91
CA ILE A 231 -7.41 1.86 -12.70
C ILE A 231 -5.92 2.14 -12.57
N ARG A 232 -5.40 3.08 -13.35
CA ARG A 232 -4.02 3.55 -13.20
C ARG A 232 -3.92 4.55 -12.07
N PHE A 233 -2.74 4.70 -11.49
CA PHE A 233 -2.49 5.72 -10.48
C PHE A 233 -2.90 7.11 -10.96
N GLU A 234 -2.59 7.50 -12.19
CA GLU A 234 -2.92 8.83 -12.72
C GLU A 234 -4.44 9.06 -12.91
N ASP A 235 -5.22 7.98 -13.02
CA ASP A 235 -6.67 8.01 -13.27
C ASP A 235 -7.50 7.84 -11.99
N PHE A 236 -6.86 7.46 -10.88
CA PHE A 236 -7.52 7.28 -9.59
C PHE A 236 -8.02 8.62 -9.03
N ASP A 237 -9.18 8.61 -8.38
CA ASP A 237 -9.78 9.81 -7.82
C ASP A 237 -10.52 9.46 -6.52
N ILE A 238 -9.92 9.85 -5.39
CA ILE A 238 -10.45 9.60 -4.05
C ILE A 238 -11.74 10.39 -3.77
N TYR A 239 -12.02 11.43 -4.56
CA TYR A 239 -13.21 12.26 -4.41
C TYR A 239 -14.42 11.75 -5.20
N LYS A 240 -14.24 10.70 -6.02
CA LYS A 240 -15.38 10.05 -6.66
C LYS A 240 -16.19 9.29 -5.62
N GLU A 241 -17.49 9.60 -5.57
CA GLU A 241 -18.43 8.98 -4.64
C GLU A 241 -18.46 7.45 -4.79
N GLU A 242 -17.90 6.76 -3.80
CA GLU A 242 -18.43 5.48 -3.36
C GLU A 242 -18.57 5.52 -1.83
N ALA A 243 -19.59 6.25 -1.37
CA ALA A 243 -19.92 6.37 0.05
C ALA A 243 -20.21 5.00 0.67
N TYR A 244 -19.58 4.71 1.81
CA TYR A 244 -19.91 3.59 2.70
C TYR A 244 -20.23 4.08 4.11
#